data_AF-A0A845WZB9-F1
#
_entry.id   AF-A0A845WZB9-F1
#
_cell.length_a   1.000
_cell.length_b   1.000
_cell.length_c   1.000
_cell.angle_alpha   90.00
_cell.angle_beta   90.00
_cell.angle_gamma   90.00
#
_symmetry.space_group_name_H-M   'P 1'
#
loop_
_entity.id
_entity.type
_entity.pdbx_description
1 polymer ?
#
loop_
_entity_poly.entity_id
_entity_poly.type
_entity_poly.pdbx_seq_one_letter_code
_entity_poly.pdbx_strand_id
1 'polypeptide(L)'
;MHPQRTKKEYAQFCQTLAARYSDAHKIRLVQDNLNTHNASSFYEHLPVQEAFALSQRFEFFYTPKSASWLNMIEIEFSVLRTAAYIDIFPHRNS
;
A
#
# COMPACT_ATOMS: atom_id res chain seq x y z
N MET A 1 0.46 -14.16 -8.57
CA MET A 1 -0.80 -13.52 -8.98
C MET A 1 -1.17 -12.51 -7.89
N HIS A 2 -0.98 -11.21 -8.12
CA HIS A 2 -1.40 -10.20 -7.15
C HIS A 2 -2.93 -10.19 -7.12
N PRO A 3 -3.58 -10.51 -5.99
CA PRO A 3 -5.02 -10.35 -5.89
C PRO A 3 -5.32 -8.87 -6.16
N GLN A 4 -6.11 -8.60 -7.20
CA GLN A 4 -6.63 -7.27 -7.50
C GLN A 4 -7.34 -6.78 -6.23
N ARG A 5 -6.71 -5.88 -5.47
CA ARG A 5 -7.37 -5.28 -4.31
C ARG A 5 -8.54 -4.48 -4.83
N THR A 6 -9.73 -4.85 -4.39
CA THR A 6 -10.94 -4.10 -4.72
C THR A 6 -10.80 -2.66 -4.22
N LYS A 7 -11.48 -1.71 -4.86
CA LYS A 7 -11.48 -0.30 -4.42
C LYS A 7 -11.87 -0.16 -2.94
N LYS A 8 -12.74 -1.04 -2.44
CA LYS A 8 -13.16 -1.11 -1.03
C LYS A 8 -11.99 -1.48 -0.11
N GLU A 9 -11.26 -2.54 -0.43
CA GLU A 9 -10.09 -2.95 0.36
C GLU A 9 -9.00 -1.89 0.35
N TYR A 10 -8.85 -1.17 -0.76
CA TYR A 10 -7.93 -0.04 -0.85
C TYR A 10 -8.33 1.12 0.08
N ALA A 11 -9.61 1.52 0.10
CA ALA A 11 -10.09 2.56 1.00
C ALA A 11 -9.88 2.18 2.49
N GLN A 12 -10.18 0.93 2.86
CA GLN A 12 -9.96 0.40 4.22
C GLN A 12 -8.48 0.35 4.59
N PHE A 13 -7.62 -0.03 3.64
CA PHE A 13 -6.17 0.00 3.82
C PHE A 13 -5.68 1.42 4.11
N CYS A 14 -6.14 2.42 3.34
CA CYS A 14 -5.79 3.82 3.56
C CYS A 14 -6.29 4.34 4.92
N GLN A 15 -7.48 3.96 5.38
CA GLN A 15 -7.95 4.28 6.75
C GLN A 15 -7.02 3.69 7.82
N THR A 16 -6.63 2.43 7.67
CA THR A 16 -5.72 1.75 8.60
C THR A 16 -4.36 2.44 8.65
N LEU A 17 -3.85 2.85 7.49
CA LEU A 17 -2.58 3.56 7.38
C LEU A 17 -2.66 4.94 8.04
N ALA A 18 -3.74 5.68 7.78
CA ALA A 18 -4.01 6.98 8.38
C ALA A 18 -4.13 6.91 9.91
N ALA A 19 -4.77 5.86 10.44
CA ALA A 19 -4.87 5.64 11.87
C ALA A 19 -3.52 5.27 12.50
N ARG A 20 -2.73 4.42 11.83
CA ARG A 20 -1.39 4.04 12.30
C ARG A 20 -0.41 5.21 12.36
N TYR A 21 -0.53 6.15 11.42
CA TYR A 21 0.28 7.36 11.37
C TYR A 21 -0.59 8.57 11.69
N SER A 22 -1.29 8.56 12.84
CA SER A 22 -2.17 9.66 13.27
C SER A 22 -1.48 11.01 13.29
N ASP A 23 -0.21 11.03 13.70
CA ASP A 23 0.57 12.25 13.93
C ASP A 23 1.14 12.83 12.62
N ALA A 24 1.08 12.05 11.53
CA ALA A 24 1.50 12.52 10.22
C ALA A 24 0.45 13.48 9.64
N HIS A 25 0.84 14.74 9.47
CA HIS A 25 0.03 15.75 8.77
C HIS A 25 -0.28 15.35 7.32
N LYS A 26 0.67 14.69 6.65
CA LYS A 26 0.52 14.22 5.26
C LYS A 26 1.26 12.91 5.06
N ILE A 27 0.64 11.99 4.33
CA ILE A 27 1.16 10.68 3.97
C ILE A 27 1.42 10.67 2.46
N ARG A 28 2.70 10.57 2.07
CA ARG A 28 3.09 10.39 0.67
C ARG A 28 3.12 8.90 0.35
N LEU A 29 2.16 8.44 -0.46
CA LEU A 29 2.03 7.04 -0.83
C LEU A 29 2.55 6.83 -2.26
N VAL A 30 3.64 6.08 -2.39
CA VAL A 30 4.16 5.62 -3.69
C VAL A 30 3.51 4.29 -4.03
N GLN A 31 2.89 4.18 -5.21
CA GLN A 31 2.19 2.96 -5.63
C GLN A 31 2.28 2.74 -7.15
N ASP A 32 1.96 1.53 -7.60
CA ASP A 32 1.88 1.19 -9.02
C ASP A 32 0.71 1.92 -9.73
N ASN A 33 0.81 2.03 -11.06
CA ASN A 33 -0.16 2.73 -11.90
C ASN A 33 -1.31 1.82 -12.36
N LEU A 34 -1.85 0.95 -11.49
CA LEU A 34 -3.13 0.29 -11.76
C LEU A 34 -4.27 1.29 -11.55
N ASN A 35 -5.16 1.37 -12.54
CA ASN A 35 -6.30 2.31 -12.65
C ASN A 35 -7.33 2.28 -11.49
N THR A 36 -7.12 1.48 -10.44
CA THR A 36 -8.04 1.29 -9.30
C THR A 36 -7.63 2.01 -8.02
N HIS A 37 -6.43 2.60 -7.95
CA HIS A 37 -5.88 3.18 -6.72
C HIS A 37 -5.79 4.71 -6.77
N ASN A 38 -6.92 5.38 -6.62
CA ASN A 38 -6.96 6.84 -6.53
C ASN A 38 -8.02 7.29 -5.51
N ALA A 39 -8.04 8.58 -5.20
CA ALA A 39 -8.91 9.17 -4.18
C ALA A 39 -10.42 8.93 -4.41
N SER A 40 -10.87 8.65 -5.65
CA SER A 40 -12.28 8.35 -5.93
C SER A 40 -12.78 7.12 -5.18
N SER A 41 -11.91 6.13 -4.94
CA SER A 41 -12.23 4.94 -4.15
C SER A 41 -12.69 5.27 -2.73
N PHE A 42 -12.25 6.39 -2.16
CA PHE A 42 -12.69 6.82 -0.83
C PHE A 42 -14.14 7.28 -0.87
N TYR A 43 -14.50 8.10 -1.85
CA TYR A 43 -15.87 8.60 -2.00
C TYR A 43 -16.87 7.50 -2.41
N GLU A 44 -16.40 6.44 -3.07
CA GLU A 44 -17.22 5.27 -3.42
C GLU A 44 -17.54 4.38 -2.21
N HIS A 45 -16.72 4.41 -1.15
CA HIS A 45 -16.78 3.39 -0.10
C HIS A 45 -16.81 3.94 1.34
N LEU A 46 -16.63 5.24 1.53
CA LEU A 46 -16.65 5.90 2.84
C LEU A 46 -17.69 7.02 2.88
N PRO A 47 -18.20 7.38 4.08
CA PRO A 47 -18.98 8.60 4.24
C PRO A 47 -18.23 9.82 3.70
N VAL A 48 -18.94 10.76 3.08
CA VAL A 48 -18.34 11.90 2.37
C VAL A 48 -17.35 12.69 3.23
N GLN A 49 -17.66 12.91 4.51
CA GLN A 49 -16.79 13.64 5.43
C GLN A 49 -15.50 12.86 5.73
N GLU A 50 -15.59 11.54 5.92
CA GLU A 50 -14.42 10.67 6.11
C GLU A 50 -13.58 10.58 4.84
N ALA A 51 -14.22 10.43 3.68
CA ALA A 51 -13.56 10.40 2.39
C ALA A 51 -12.79 11.69 2.12
N PHE A 52 -13.40 12.85 2.40
CA PHE A 52 -12.76 14.15 2.25
C PHE A 52 -11.56 14.28 3.20
N ALA A 53 -11.76 14.04 4.50
CA ALA A 53 -10.67 14.11 5.49
C ALA A 53 -9.51 13.18 5.10
N LEU A 54 -9.81 11.94 4.70
CA LEU A 54 -8.81 10.98 4.26
C LEU A 54 -8.09 11.47 3.00
N SER A 55 -8.81 12.00 2.01
CA SER A 55 -8.20 12.53 0.77
C SER A 55 -7.21 13.67 1.01
N GLN A 56 -7.44 14.51 2.02
CA GLN A 56 -6.54 15.61 2.37
C GLN A 56 -5.22 15.11 2.99
N ARG A 57 -5.26 13.93 3.63
CA ARG A 57 -4.11 13.33 4.29
C ARG A 57 -3.17 12.61 3.34
N PHE A 58 -3.60 12.26 2.12
CA PHE A 58 -2.77 11.51 1.17
C PHE A 58 -2.26 12.35 0.01
N GLU A 59 -1.02 12.08 -0.39
CA GLU A 59 -0.42 12.55 -1.63
C GLU A 59 0.08 11.31 -2.40
N PHE A 60 -0.48 11.05 -3.57
CA PHE A 60 -0.20 9.84 -4.34
C PHE A 60 0.89 10.08 -5.37
N PHE A 61 1.92 9.24 -5.35
CA PHE A 61 2.99 9.19 -6.34
C PHE A 61 2.90 7.87 -7.09
N TYR A 62 2.92 7.93 -8.42
CA TYR A 62 2.82 6.74 -9.26
C TYR A 62 4.18 6.40 -9.84
N THR A 63 4.47 5.11 -9.89
CA THR A 63 5.67 4.63 -10.55
C THR A 63 5.58 4.81 -12.08
N PRO A 64 6.67 5.21 -12.76
CA PRO A 64 6.70 5.27 -14.22
C PRO A 64 6.42 3.90 -14.82
N LYS A 65 5.60 3.84 -15.89
CA LYS A 65 5.18 2.55 -16.51
C LYS A 65 6.33 1.66 -17.00
N SER A 66 7.52 2.22 -17.21
CA SER A 66 8.72 1.53 -17.69
C SER A 66 9.86 1.52 -16.65
N ALA A 67 9.55 1.70 -15.38
CA ALA A 67 10.53 1.73 -14.30
C ALA A 67 11.08 0.34 -13.95
N SER A 68 12.01 -0.16 -14.77
CA SER A 68 12.74 -1.42 -14.53
C SER A 68 13.49 -1.45 -13.19
N TRP A 69 13.78 -0.30 -12.58
CA TRP A 69 14.39 -0.19 -11.26
C TRP A 69 13.48 -0.65 -10.11
N LEU A 70 12.15 -0.73 -10.32
CA LEU A 70 11.23 -1.32 -9.34
C LEU A 70 11.37 -2.84 -9.28
N ASN A 71 11.71 -3.53 -10.37
CA ASN A 71 12.02 -4.96 -10.31
C ASN A 71 13.18 -5.21 -9.35
N MET A 72 14.17 -4.32 -9.33
CA MET A 72 15.29 -4.42 -8.40
C MET A 72 14.82 -4.28 -6.95
N ILE A 73 13.98 -3.29 -6.65
CA ILE A 73 13.40 -3.11 -5.31
C ILE A 73 12.48 -4.29 -4.92
N GLU A 74 11.70 -4.85 -5.85
CA GLU A 74 10.87 -6.04 -5.62
C GLU A 74 11.72 -7.28 -5.32
N ILE A 75 12.84 -7.46 -6.01
CA ILE A 75 13.82 -8.52 -5.71
C ILE A 75 14.38 -8.32 -4.30
N GLU A 76 14.82 -7.11 -3.94
CA GLU A 76 15.33 -6.81 -2.59
C GLU A 76 14.28 -7.10 -1.51
N PHE A 77 13.02 -6.70 -1.71
CA PHE A 77 11.93 -7.01 -0.77
C PHE A 77 11.61 -8.51 -0.70
N SER A 78 11.76 -9.25 -1.80
CA SER A 78 11.57 -10.70 -1.81
C SER A 78 12.68 -11.42 -1.03
N VAL A 79 13.93 -10.95 -1.16
CA VAL A 79 15.07 -11.44 -0.38
C VAL A 79 14.85 -11.17 1.11
N LEU A 80 14.44 -9.95 1.48
CA LEU A 80 14.14 -9.58 2.87
C LEU A 80 12.99 -10.41 3.47
N ARG A 81 11.92 -10.65 2.70
CA ARG A 81 10.81 -11.51 3.13
C ARG A 81 11.26 -12.95 3.34
N THR A 82 12.08 -13.46 2.44
CA THR A 82 12.60 -14.83 2.49
C THR A 82 13.55 -14.99 3.67
N ALA A 83 14.46 -14.05 3.88
CA ALA A 83 15.35 -14.03 5.04
C ALA A 83 14.55 -14.03 6.36
N ALA A 84 13.58 -13.11 6.50
CA ALA A 84 12.73 -13.07 7.68
C ALA A 84 11.91 -14.36 7.88
N TYR A 85 11.45 -15.02 6.80
CA TYR A 85 10.74 -16.29 6.90
C TYR A 85 11.64 -17.43 7.38
N ILE A 86 12.88 -17.48 6.89
CA ILE A 86 13.89 -18.46 7.34
C ILE A 86 14.27 -18.20 8.81
N ASP A 87 14.39 -16.93 9.21
CA ASP A 87 14.68 -16.54 10.59
C ASP A 87 13.53 -16.82 11.56
N ILE A 88 12.27 -16.78 11.09
CA ILE A 88 11.08 -17.12 11.88
C ILE A 88 10.87 -18.64 11.98
N PHE A 89 11.40 -19.42 11.03
CA PHE A 89 11.42 -20.88 11.06
C PHE A 89 12.86 -21.45 11.07
N PRO A 90 13.67 -21.16 12.10
CA PRO A 90 14.96 -21.80 12.22
C PRO A 90 14.71 -23.24 12.69
N HIS A 91 14.89 -24.21 11.79
CA HIS A 91 14.97 -25.64 12.07
C HIS A 91 14.06 -26.17 13.19
N ARG A 92 12.84 -26.61 12.83
CA ARG A 92 12.26 -27.80 13.49
C ARG A 92 12.72 -29.02 12.71
N ASN A 93 13.93 -29.50 12.98
CA ASN A 93 14.29 -30.88 12.70
C ASN A 93 14.41 -31.60 14.04
N SER A 94 13.72 -32.75 14.09
CA SER A 94 13.61 -33.71 15.19
C SER A 94 14.94 -34.23 15.72
#